data_AF-G4WMU9-F1
#
_entry.id   AF-G4WMU9-F1
#
_cell.length_a   1.000
_cell.length_b   1.000
_cell.length_c   1.000
_cell.angle_alpha   90.00
_cell.angle_beta   90.00
_cell.angle_gamma   90.00
#
_symmetry.space_group_name_H-M   'P 1'
#
loop_
_entity.id
_entity.type
_entity.pdbx_description
1 polymer ?
#
loop_
_entity_poly.entity_id
_entity_poly.type
_entity_poly.pdbx_seq_one_letter_code
_entity_poly.pdbx_strand_id
1 'polypeptide(L)'
;EALDDTLKRNRVIAQVLEMGIIVHSVVIGLSMGASQSPCTIKPLVTAICFHQFFEGMGLGGCILQAEYNRKIKLVMVFFFSITTPLGVVLGIAISNVYSDNSPTALIVIGVLNACSAGLLIYMALVDLLAADFMGPKLQGSIKMQGWAYLAVFLGMAGMSFLAKWA
;
A
#
# COMPACT_ATOMS: atom_id res chain seq x y z
N GLU A 1 7.46 -24.50 -18.92
CA GLU A 1 6.98 -23.24 -19.50
C GLU A 1 5.95 -22.56 -18.61
N ALA A 2 4.72 -23.07 -18.49
CA ALA A 2 3.65 -22.42 -17.71
C ALA A 2 3.97 -22.11 -16.21
N LEU A 3 4.73 -22.97 -15.53
CA LEU A 3 5.17 -22.71 -14.15
C LEU A 3 6.17 -21.54 -14.07
N ASP A 4 7.10 -21.47 -15.02
CA ASP A 4 8.12 -20.42 -15.09
C ASP A 4 7.48 -19.06 -15.41
N ASP A 5 6.46 -19.04 -16.27
CA ASP A 5 5.71 -17.82 -16.60
C ASP A 5 4.87 -17.31 -15.42
N THR A 6 4.30 -18.22 -14.62
CA THR A 6 3.56 -17.86 -13.40
C THR A 6 4.48 -17.25 -12.35
N LEU A 7 5.68 -17.83 -12.16
CA LEU A 7 6.69 -17.28 -11.24
C LEU A 7 7.19 -15.90 -11.71
N LYS A 8 7.46 -15.73 -13.00
CA LYS A 8 7.83 -14.42 -13.57
C LYS A 8 6.74 -13.39 -13.31
N ARG A 9 5.47 -13.72 -13.55
CA ARG A 9 4.34 -12.83 -13.27
C ARG A 9 4.29 -12.43 -11.79
N ASN A 10 4.35 -13.39 -10.88
CA ASN A 10 4.30 -13.11 -9.44
C ASN A 10 5.46 -12.22 -8.97
N ARG A 11 6.65 -12.40 -9.54
CA ARG A 11 7.81 -11.55 -9.27
C ARG A 11 7.61 -10.12 -9.72
N VAL A 12 7.08 -9.92 -10.93
CA VAL A 12 6.74 -8.58 -11.46
C VAL A 12 5.68 -7.93 -10.60
N ILE A 13 4.61 -8.65 -10.25
CA ILE A 13 3.54 -8.16 -9.37
C ILE A 13 4.13 -7.69 -8.03
N ALA A 14 4.97 -8.51 -7.40
CA ALA A 14 5.58 -8.16 -6.11
C ALA A 14 6.48 -6.91 -6.21
N GLN A 15 7.25 -6.75 -7.29
CA GLN A 15 8.13 -5.59 -7.50
C GLN A 15 7.34 -4.32 -7.80
N VAL A 16 6.32 -4.41 -8.68
CA VAL A 16 5.48 -3.26 -9.04
C VAL A 16 4.65 -2.81 -7.84
N LEU A 17 4.09 -3.76 -7.08
CA LEU A 17 3.37 -3.46 -5.85
C LEU A 17 4.29 -2.77 -4.84
N GLU A 18 5.48 -3.30 -4.59
CA GLU A 18 6.44 -2.68 -3.67
C GLU A 18 6.82 -1.26 -4.11
N MET A 19 7.10 -1.04 -5.40
CA MET A 19 7.43 0.29 -5.91
C MET A 19 6.27 1.27 -5.71
N GLY A 20 5.02 0.83 -5.95
CA GLY A 20 3.82 1.64 -5.70
C GLY A 20 3.66 1.99 -4.22
N ILE A 21 3.87 1.02 -3.33
CA ILE A 21 3.85 1.20 -1.89
C ILE A 21 4.92 2.21 -1.43
N ILE A 22 6.15 2.11 -1.96
CA ILE A 22 7.24 3.02 -1.62
C ILE A 22 6.86 4.47 -1.97
N VAL A 23 6.39 4.71 -3.20
CA VAL A 23 5.99 6.05 -3.64
C VAL A 23 4.87 6.60 -2.77
N HIS A 24 3.83 5.78 -2.51
CA HIS A 24 2.71 6.16 -1.66
C HIS A 24 3.16 6.52 -0.23
N SER A 25 3.98 5.66 0.36
CA SER A 25 4.47 5.76 1.73
C SER A 25 5.34 6.99 1.96
N VAL A 26 6.16 7.38 0.96
CA VAL A 26 6.95 8.62 1.03
C VAL A 26 6.04 9.84 1.08
N VAL A 27 5.02 9.91 0.21
CA VAL A 27 4.12 11.07 0.15
C VAL A 27 3.33 11.20 1.45
N ILE A 28 2.77 10.10 1.96
CA ILE A 28 2.06 10.08 3.24
C ILE A 28 2.99 10.50 4.39
N GLY A 29 4.19 9.93 4.46
CA GLY A 29 5.16 10.26 5.50
C GLY A 29 5.52 11.74 5.48
N LEU A 30 5.77 12.30 4.28
CA LEU A 30 6.09 13.71 4.11
C LEU A 30 4.97 14.61 4.61
N SER A 31 3.72 14.36 4.17
CA SER A 31 2.56 15.13 4.60
C SER A 31 2.31 15.03 6.11
N MET A 32 2.51 13.86 6.70
CA MET A 32 2.42 13.70 8.16
C MET A 32 3.50 14.50 8.89
N GLY A 33 4.75 14.44 8.43
CA GLY A 33 5.88 15.10 9.07
C GLY A 33 5.85 16.62 8.97
N ALA A 34 5.24 17.16 7.91
CA ALA A 34 5.09 18.60 7.72
C ALA A 34 3.91 19.20 8.53
N SER A 35 2.95 18.36 8.94
CA SER A 35 1.79 18.77 9.73
C SER A 35 2.19 19.37 11.09
N GLN A 36 1.57 20.50 11.44
CA GLN A 36 1.91 21.28 12.65
C GLN A 36 0.91 21.09 13.81
N SER A 37 -0.18 20.33 13.63
CA SER A 37 -1.26 20.18 14.62
C SER A 37 -1.18 18.85 15.37
N PRO A 38 -0.82 18.83 16.67
CA PRO A 38 -0.75 17.59 17.46
C PRO A 38 -2.09 16.84 17.56
N CYS A 39 -3.21 17.56 17.49
CA CYS A 39 -4.56 16.98 17.46
C CYS A 39 -4.86 16.18 16.19
N THR A 40 -4.16 16.48 15.08
CA THR A 40 -4.28 15.74 13.81
C THR A 40 -3.26 14.61 13.74
N ILE A 41 -2.04 14.85 14.23
CA ILE A 41 -0.95 13.86 14.14
C ILE A 41 -1.26 12.60 14.96
N LYS A 42 -1.80 12.72 16.18
CA LYS A 42 -2.03 11.55 17.08
C LYS A 42 -3.02 10.52 16.49
N PRO A 43 -4.23 10.92 16.04
CA PRO A 43 -5.13 9.99 15.33
C PRO A 43 -4.50 9.47 14.04
N LEU A 44 -3.86 10.33 13.26
CA LEU A 44 -3.28 9.96 11.97
C LEU A 44 -2.17 8.91 12.10
N VAL A 45 -1.29 9.01 13.10
CA VAL A 45 -0.28 7.98 13.39
C VAL A 45 -0.94 6.64 13.68
N THR A 46 -1.98 6.65 14.51
CA THR A 46 -2.72 5.42 14.85
C THR A 46 -3.36 4.82 13.59
N ALA A 47 -4.02 5.64 12.77
CA ALA A 47 -4.67 5.20 11.54
C ALA A 47 -3.67 4.64 10.53
N ILE A 48 -2.51 5.27 10.36
CA ILE A 48 -1.45 4.80 9.47
C ILE A 48 -0.83 3.50 9.96
N CYS A 49 -0.67 3.29 11.27
CA CYS A 49 -0.20 2.00 11.77
C CYS A 49 -1.12 0.85 11.34
N PHE A 50 -2.44 1.05 11.41
CA PHE A 50 -3.40 0.05 10.92
C PHE A 50 -3.38 -0.05 9.39
N HIS A 51 -3.29 1.07 8.67
CA HIS A 51 -3.19 1.08 7.21
C HIS A 51 -1.98 0.26 6.74
N GLN A 52 -0.79 0.57 7.28
CA GLN A 52 0.47 -0.07 6.95
C GLN A 52 0.46 -1.56 7.33
N PHE A 53 -0.26 -1.94 8.40
CA PHE A 53 -0.43 -3.35 8.74
C PHE A 53 -1.13 -4.13 7.62
N PHE A 54 -2.26 -3.62 7.10
CA PHE A 54 -2.98 -4.28 6.00
C PHE A 54 -2.21 -4.24 4.68
N GLU A 55 -1.56 -3.12 4.37
CA GLU A 55 -0.70 -2.97 3.19
C GLU A 55 0.49 -3.95 3.22
N GLY A 56 1.11 -4.12 4.40
CA GLY A 56 2.21 -5.05 4.63
C GLY A 56 1.79 -6.52 4.51
N MET A 57 0.58 -6.87 4.95
CA MET A 57 0.03 -8.21 4.71
C MET A 57 -0.18 -8.50 3.21
N GLY A 58 -0.68 -7.53 2.45
CA GLY A 58 -0.84 -7.64 0.99
C GLY A 58 0.48 -7.83 0.27
N LEU A 59 1.48 -6.99 0.58
CA LEU A 59 2.84 -7.13 0.04
C LEU A 59 3.48 -8.46 0.45
N GLY A 60 3.34 -8.86 1.71
CA GLY A 60 3.85 -10.14 2.22
C GLY A 60 3.29 -11.33 1.46
N GLY A 61 2.00 -11.32 1.12
CA GLY A 61 1.37 -12.33 0.27
C GLY A 61 2.02 -12.41 -1.12
N CYS A 62 2.28 -11.27 -1.76
CA CYS A 62 2.95 -11.22 -3.06
C CYS A 62 4.39 -11.73 -3.01
N ILE A 63 5.15 -11.34 -1.99
CA ILE A 63 6.54 -11.76 -1.76
C ILE A 63 6.62 -13.29 -1.57
N LEU A 64 5.65 -13.87 -0.86
CA LEU A 64 5.57 -15.32 -0.66
C LEU A 64 5.31 -16.04 -1.99
N GLN A 65 4.39 -15.53 -2.81
CA GLN A 65 4.06 -16.11 -4.12
C GLN A 65 5.16 -15.96 -5.18
N ALA A 66 6.07 -14.98 -5.01
CA ALA A 66 7.19 -14.74 -5.91
C ALA A 66 8.38 -15.70 -5.73
N GLU A 67 8.36 -16.52 -4.67
CA GLU A 67 9.39 -17.50 -4.31
C GLU A 67 10.82 -16.92 -4.33
N TYR A 68 10.97 -15.69 -3.85
CA TYR A 68 12.27 -15.04 -3.75
C TYR A 68 13.19 -15.71 -2.72
N ASN A 69 14.50 -15.63 -2.98
CA ASN A 69 15.53 -15.97 -2.01
C ASN A 69 15.40 -15.09 -0.75
N ARG A 70 15.79 -15.63 0.41
CA ARG A 70 15.68 -14.93 1.71
C ARG A 70 16.26 -13.51 1.71
N LYS A 71 17.38 -13.30 0.99
CA LYS A 71 18.01 -11.98 0.87
C LYS A 71 17.08 -10.94 0.23
N ILE A 72 16.44 -11.29 -0.89
CA ILE A 72 15.52 -10.38 -1.60
C ILE A 72 14.31 -10.09 -0.71
N LYS A 73 13.73 -11.13 -0.09
CA LYS A 73 12.59 -10.95 0.85
C LYS A 73 12.93 -9.98 1.98
N LEU A 74 14.13 -10.08 2.56
CA LEU A 74 14.58 -9.17 3.62
C LEU A 74 14.79 -7.74 3.12
N VAL A 75 15.36 -7.57 1.92
CA VAL A 75 15.53 -6.25 1.30
C VAL A 75 14.18 -5.59 1.06
N MET A 76 13.20 -6.36 0.57
CA MET A 76 11.87 -5.82 0.30
C MET A 76 11.15 -5.38 1.58
N VAL A 77 11.14 -6.25 2.59
CA VAL A 77 10.58 -5.93 3.92
C VAL A 77 11.30 -4.75 4.56
N PHE A 78 12.61 -4.61 4.37
CA PHE A 78 13.37 -3.47 4.86
C PHE A 78 12.90 -2.15 4.22
N PHE A 79 12.79 -2.10 2.89
CA PHE A 79 12.31 -0.90 2.20
C PHE A 79 10.89 -0.55 2.60
N PHE A 80 9.98 -1.52 2.65
CA PHE A 80 8.63 -1.32 3.18
C PHE A 80 8.62 -0.70 4.58
N SER A 81 9.46 -1.20 5.49
CA SER A 81 9.45 -0.78 6.89
C SER A 81 10.05 0.61 7.11
N ILE A 82 11.07 0.99 6.34
CA ILE A 82 11.85 2.22 6.57
C ILE A 82 11.30 3.42 5.80
N THR A 83 10.55 3.19 4.72
CA THR A 83 10.11 4.27 3.81
C THR A 83 9.20 5.28 4.50
N THR A 84 8.15 4.84 5.20
CA THR A 84 7.22 5.77 5.89
C THR A 84 7.92 6.57 6.99
N PRO A 85 8.71 5.96 7.91
CA PRO A 85 9.48 6.72 8.89
C PRO A 85 10.46 7.72 8.28
N LEU A 86 11.16 7.37 7.20
CA LEU A 86 12.04 8.30 6.48
C LEU A 86 11.26 9.46 5.87
N GLY A 87 10.08 9.19 5.30
CA GLY A 87 9.16 10.22 4.80
C GLY A 87 8.76 11.20 5.91
N VAL A 88 8.43 10.71 7.11
CA VAL A 88 8.10 11.54 8.27
C VAL A 88 9.28 12.41 8.70
N VAL A 89 10.48 11.82 8.83
CA VAL A 89 11.69 12.57 9.18
C VAL A 89 11.98 13.65 8.14
N LEU A 90 11.84 13.33 6.86
CA LEU A 90 12.02 14.29 5.77
C LEU A 90 10.98 15.42 5.84
N GLY A 91 9.71 15.09 6.09
CA GLY A 91 8.63 16.05 6.26
C GLY A 91 8.90 17.03 7.39
N ILE A 92 9.37 16.52 8.55
CA ILE A 92 9.78 17.35 9.68
C ILE A 92 10.96 18.25 9.28
N ALA A 93 11.99 17.70 8.62
CA ALA A 93 13.19 18.44 8.24
C ALA A 93 12.90 19.62 7.30
N ILE A 94 11.96 19.46 6.37
CA ILE A 94 11.61 20.51 5.41
C ILE A 94 10.44 21.38 5.87
N SER A 95 9.77 21.06 6.98
CA SER A 95 8.56 21.74 7.47
C SER A 95 8.70 23.27 7.65
N ASN A 96 9.91 23.76 7.89
CA ASN A 96 10.17 25.21 8.04
C ASN A 96 10.21 25.97 6.71
N VAL A 97 10.42 25.27 5.59
CA VAL A 97 10.57 25.84 4.23
C VAL A 97 9.43 25.40 3.31
N TYR A 98 8.82 24.26 3.62
CA TYR A 98 7.69 23.68 2.93
C TYR A 98 6.38 24.17 3.55
N SER A 99 5.51 24.76 2.72
CA SER A 99 4.15 25.11 3.12
C SER A 99 3.18 24.14 2.49
N ASP A 100 2.55 23.30 3.31
CA ASP A 100 1.55 22.29 2.90
C ASP A 100 0.37 22.92 2.14
N ASN A 101 0.13 24.23 2.33
CA ASN A 101 -0.95 24.98 1.69
C ASN A 101 -0.52 25.73 0.41
N SER A 102 0.74 25.59 -0.02
CA SER A 102 1.20 26.21 -1.27
C SER A 102 0.55 25.54 -2.49
N PRO A 103 0.09 26.28 -3.51
CA PRO A 103 -0.47 25.70 -4.73
C PRO A 103 0.47 24.69 -5.41
N THR A 104 1.77 24.97 -5.44
CA THR A 104 2.76 24.06 -6.04
C THR A 104 2.90 22.77 -5.24
N ALA A 105 2.90 22.86 -3.91
CA ALA A 105 2.96 21.71 -3.01
C ALA A 105 1.75 20.79 -3.21
N LEU A 106 0.55 21.37 -3.24
CA LEU A 106 -0.70 20.66 -3.46
C LEU A 106 -0.77 20.00 -4.85
N ILE A 107 -0.28 20.67 -5.91
CA ILE A 107 -0.23 20.08 -7.26
C ILE A 107 0.72 18.89 -7.30
N VAL A 108 1.94 19.02 -6.75
CA VAL A 108 2.94 17.95 -6.78
C VAL A 108 2.46 16.74 -5.97
N ILE A 109 2.01 16.95 -4.74
CA ILE A 109 1.45 15.87 -3.90
C ILE A 109 0.22 15.26 -4.55
N GLY A 110 -0.67 16.07 -5.11
CA GLY A 110 -1.89 15.61 -5.78
C GLY A 110 -1.59 14.71 -6.97
N VAL A 111 -0.64 15.08 -7.83
CA VAL A 111 -0.22 14.26 -8.97
C VAL A 111 0.44 12.96 -8.52
N LEU A 112 1.38 13.03 -7.57
CA LEU A 112 2.05 11.83 -7.04
C LEU A 112 1.05 10.87 -6.39
N ASN A 113 0.10 11.39 -5.61
CA ASN A 113 -0.97 10.59 -5.00
C ASN A 113 -1.90 9.99 -6.05
N ALA A 114 -2.29 10.74 -7.09
CA ALA A 114 -3.15 10.21 -8.15
C ALA A 114 -2.47 9.07 -8.92
N CYS A 115 -1.19 9.25 -9.28
CA CYS A 115 -0.40 8.21 -9.94
C CYS A 115 -0.26 6.97 -9.05
N SER A 116 0.10 7.17 -7.77
CA SER A 116 0.30 6.08 -6.83
C SER A 116 -1.00 5.32 -6.52
N ALA A 117 -2.10 6.04 -6.30
CA ALA A 117 -3.42 5.44 -6.06
C ALA A 117 -3.90 4.67 -7.29
N GLY A 118 -3.73 5.22 -8.49
CA GLY A 118 -4.07 4.52 -9.74
C GLY A 118 -3.32 3.20 -9.89
N LEU A 119 -2.02 3.20 -9.61
CA LEU A 119 -1.21 1.98 -9.63
C LEU A 119 -1.68 0.97 -8.58
N LEU A 120 -1.85 1.38 -7.32
CA LEU A 120 -2.27 0.48 -6.23
C LEU A 120 -3.68 -0.07 -6.46
N ILE A 121 -4.60 0.71 -7.03
CA ILE A 121 -5.93 0.23 -7.42
C ILE A 121 -5.84 -0.83 -8.52
N TYR A 122 -5.02 -0.61 -9.55
CA TYR A 122 -4.80 -1.61 -10.60
C TYR A 122 -4.23 -2.90 -10.00
N MET A 123 -3.20 -2.80 -9.17
CA MET A 123 -2.59 -3.96 -8.50
C MET A 123 -3.62 -4.71 -7.64
N ALA A 124 -4.42 -3.98 -6.86
CA ALA A 124 -5.43 -4.58 -5.98
C ALA A 124 -6.55 -5.28 -6.76
N LEU A 125 -7.10 -4.65 -7.79
CA LEU A 125 -8.25 -5.18 -8.52
C LEU A 125 -7.86 -6.23 -9.56
N VAL A 126 -6.82 -5.96 -10.35
CA VAL A 126 -6.46 -6.77 -11.52
C VAL A 126 -5.46 -7.85 -11.13
N ASP A 127 -4.35 -7.48 -10.51
CA ASP A 127 -3.26 -8.44 -10.25
C ASP A 127 -3.49 -9.31 -9.01
N LEU A 128 -4.27 -8.83 -8.03
CA LEU A 128 -4.57 -9.59 -6.81
C LEU A 128 -6.00 -10.15 -6.83
N LEU A 129 -7.01 -9.28 -6.81
CA LEU A 129 -8.39 -9.71 -6.61
C LEU A 129 -8.91 -10.56 -7.77
N ALA A 130 -8.70 -10.15 -9.02
CA ALA A 130 -9.13 -10.94 -10.17
C ALA A 130 -8.38 -12.27 -10.26
N ALA A 131 -7.08 -12.31 -9.94
CA ALA A 131 -6.29 -13.53 -9.93
C ALA A 131 -6.83 -14.55 -8.89
N ASP A 132 -7.17 -14.09 -7.69
CA ASP A 132 -7.72 -14.94 -6.63
C ASP A 132 -9.17 -15.37 -6.91
N PHE A 133 -10.01 -14.45 -7.39
CA PHE A 133 -11.43 -14.73 -7.61
C PHE A 133 -11.69 -15.57 -8.86
N MET A 134 -10.88 -15.44 -9.91
CA MET A 134 -10.98 -16.25 -11.12
C MET A 134 -10.28 -17.61 -10.99
N GLY A 135 -9.61 -17.87 -9.85
CA GLY A 135 -8.97 -19.15 -9.57
C GLY A 135 -9.98 -20.31 -9.49
N PRO A 136 -9.61 -21.51 -9.96
CA PRO A 136 -10.52 -22.67 -10.01
C PRO A 136 -11.03 -23.08 -8.62
N LYS A 137 -10.25 -22.82 -7.56
CA LYS A 137 -10.64 -23.10 -6.18
C LYS A 137 -11.83 -22.26 -5.72
N LEU A 138 -11.83 -20.96 -6.04
CA LEU A 138 -12.92 -20.06 -5.66
C LEU A 138 -14.12 -20.23 -6.60
N GLN A 139 -13.88 -20.34 -7.91
CA GLN A 139 -14.93 -20.57 -8.91
C GLN A 139 -15.68 -21.89 -8.72
N GLY A 140 -15.04 -22.91 -8.14
CA GLY A 140 -15.69 -24.20 -7.85
C GLY A 140 -16.60 -24.21 -6.62
N SER A 141 -16.71 -23.12 -5.85
CA SER A 141 -17.51 -23.11 -4.61
C SER A 141 -18.15 -21.75 -4.32
N ILE A 142 -19.48 -21.67 -4.50
CA ILE A 142 -20.30 -20.49 -4.18
C ILE A 142 -20.14 -20.07 -2.70
N LYS A 143 -20.00 -21.05 -1.79
CA LYS A 143 -19.78 -20.77 -0.36
C LYS A 143 -18.46 -20.04 -0.13
N MET A 144 -17.37 -20.46 -0.79
CA MET A 144 -16.07 -19.78 -0.67
C MET A 144 -16.09 -18.40 -1.32
N GLN A 145 -16.77 -18.23 -2.46
CA GLN A 145 -16.95 -16.91 -3.07
C GLN A 145 -17.69 -15.95 -2.15
N GLY A 146 -18.77 -16.41 -1.49
CA GLY A 146 -19.51 -15.61 -0.52
C GLY A 146 -18.64 -15.10 0.63
N TRP A 147 -17.82 -15.98 1.23
CA TRP A 147 -16.87 -15.58 2.27
C TRP A 147 -15.78 -14.63 1.77
N ALA A 148 -15.28 -14.83 0.56
CA ALA A 148 -14.27 -13.97 -0.03
C ALA A 148 -14.81 -12.56 -0.30
N TYR A 149 -16.02 -12.43 -0.89
CA TYR A 149 -16.65 -11.13 -1.07
C TYR A 149 -16.90 -10.43 0.26
N LEU A 150 -17.39 -11.14 1.26
CA LEU A 150 -17.59 -10.58 2.60
C LEU A 150 -16.27 -10.05 3.18
N ALA A 151 -15.17 -10.80 3.07
CA ALA A 151 -13.86 -10.36 3.54
C ALA A 151 -13.37 -9.09 2.81
N VAL A 152 -13.57 -9.00 1.49
CA VAL A 152 -13.22 -7.81 0.69
C VAL A 152 -14.02 -6.59 1.15
N PHE A 153 -15.34 -6.73 1.31
CA PHE A 153 -16.19 -5.63 1.79
C PHE A 153 -15.88 -5.21 3.22
N LEU A 154 -15.56 -6.14 4.11
CA LEU A 154 -15.10 -5.84 5.46
C LEU A 154 -13.77 -5.09 5.46
N GLY A 155 -12.82 -5.49 4.62
CA GLY A 155 -11.56 -4.77 4.43
C GLY A 155 -11.78 -3.35 3.92
N MET A 156 -12.60 -3.18 2.88
CA MET A 156 -12.96 -1.86 2.35
C MET A 156 -13.65 -0.97 3.39
N ALA A 157 -14.61 -1.52 4.15
CA ALA A 157 -15.30 -0.81 5.21
C ALA A 157 -14.34 -0.38 6.33
N GLY A 158 -13.42 -1.27 6.73
CA GLY A 158 -12.38 -0.98 7.73
C GLY A 158 -11.46 0.16 7.30
N MET A 159 -10.95 0.11 6.07
CA MET A 159 -10.06 1.16 5.54
C MET A 159 -10.80 2.50 5.37
N SER A 160 -12.07 2.48 4.95
CA SER A 160 -12.92 3.68 4.87
C SER A 160 -13.19 4.30 6.25
N PHE A 161 -13.41 3.47 7.27
CA PHE A 161 -13.57 3.93 8.64
C PHE A 161 -12.30 4.60 9.18
N LEU A 162 -11.13 3.98 8.98
CA LEU A 162 -9.84 4.56 9.36
C LEU A 162 -9.61 5.93 8.70
N ALA A 163 -9.96 6.05 7.41
CA ALA A 163 -9.82 7.30 6.67
C ALA A 163 -10.75 8.42 7.16
N LYS A 164 -11.96 8.10 7.63
CA LYS A 164 -12.87 9.10 8.23
C LYS A 164 -12.51 9.48 9.67
N TRP A 165 -11.85 8.57 10.37
CA TRP A 165 -11.51 8.74 11.77
C TRP A 165 -10.21 9.55 11.98
N ALA A 166 -9.25 9.39 11.07
CA ALA A 166 -7.98 10.13 11.05
C ALA A 166 -8.18 11.61 10.72
#